data_AF-A0A3C0YVU4-F1
#
_entry.id   AF-A0A3C0YVU4-F1
#
_cell.length_a   1.000
_cell.length_b   1.000
_cell.length_c   1.000
_cell.angle_alpha   90.00
_cell.angle_beta   90.00
_cell.angle_gamma   90.00
#
_symmetry.space_group_name_H-M   'P 1'
#
loop_
_entity.id
_entity.type
_entity.pdbx_description
1 polymer ?
#
loop_
_entity_poly.entity_id
_entity_poly.type
_entity_poly.pdbx_seq_one_letter_code
_entity_poly.pdbx_strand_id
1 'polypeptide(L)' 'MRVDSPCLDCGEPVAVEMRDEEVLSVDPPEMVGYTYAEVGGPADNRPYR' A
#
# COMPACT_ATOMS: atom_id res chain seq x y z
N MET A 1 -4.92 -7.05 -9.24
CA MET A 1 -3.53 -6.54 -9.13
C MET A 1 -2.89 -7.20 -7.93
N ARG A 2 -1.63 -7.59 -8.05
CA ARG A 2 -0.81 -8.04 -6.92
C ARG A 2 0.40 -7.11 -6.83
N VAL A 3 0.74 -6.70 -5.62
CA VAL A 3 1.92 -5.88 -5.33
C VAL A 3 2.78 -6.67 -4.36
N ASP A 4 4.02 -6.94 -4.75
CA ASP A 4 5.04 -7.58 -3.91
C ASP A 4 6.17 -6.56 -3.68
N SER A 5 6.59 -6.39 -2.43
CA SER A 5 7.59 -5.40 -2.01
C SER A 5 8.34 -5.90 -0.78
N PRO A 6 9.57 -5.44 -0.50
CA PRO A 6 10.12 -5.53 0.85
C PRO A 6 9.45 -4.49 1.77
N CYS A 7 9.38 -4.80 3.07
CA CYS A 7 9.07 -3.85 4.14
C CYS A 7 10.15 -2.77 4.21
N LEU A 8 9.74 -1.50 4.32
CA LEU A 8 10.67 -0.37 4.36
C LEU A 8 11.56 -0.35 5.61
N ASP A 9 11.10 -0.94 6.71
CA ASP A 9 11.82 -0.92 8.00
C ASP A 9 12.75 -2.12 8.19
N CYS A 10 12.26 -3.34 7.93
CA CYS A 10 12.99 -4.59 8.20
C CYS A 10 13.43 -5.35 6.95
N GLY A 11 12.93 -5.00 5.76
CA GLY A 11 13.25 -5.69 4.51
C GLY A 11 12.56 -7.04 4.28
N GLU A 12 11.74 -7.51 5.23
CA GLU A 12 10.95 -8.74 5.06
C GLU A 12 9.93 -8.60 3.93
N PRO A 13 9.62 -9.68 3.20
CA PRO A 13 8.69 -9.61 2.08
C PRO A 13 7.27 -9.27 2.56
N VAL A 14 6.60 -8.41 1.81
CA VAL A 14 5.19 -8.04 2.01
C VAL A 14 4.45 -8.14 0.68
N ALA A 15 3.20 -8.58 0.73
CA ALA A 15 2.34 -8.71 -0.44
C ALA A 15 0.88 -8.33 -0.17
N VAL A 16 0.26 -7.70 -1.16
CA VAL A 16 -1.17 -7.37 -1.16
C VAL A 16 -1.80 -7.71 -2.50
N GLU A 17 -2.98 -8.32 -2.46
CA GLU A 17 -3.81 -8.55 -3.63
C GLU A 17 -5.08 -7.72 -3.56
N MET A 18 -5.38 -7.07 -4.68
CA MET A 18 -6.54 -6.20 -4.81
C MET A 18 -7.27 -6.47 -6.12
N ARG A 19 -8.58 -6.29 -6.12
CA ARG A 19 -9.39 -6.21 -7.32
C ARG A 19 -10.36 -5.06 -7.18
N ASP A 20 -10.32 -4.15 -8.15
CA ASP A 20 -11.09 -2.91 -8.11
C ASP A 20 -10.83 -2.13 -6.81
N GLU A 21 -11.83 -1.95 -5.95
CA GLU A 21 -11.73 -1.26 -4.66
C GLU A 21 -11.61 -2.21 -3.46
N GLU A 22 -11.50 -3.52 -3.70
CA GLU A 22 -11.47 -4.54 -2.67
C GLU A 22 -10.05 -5.08 -2.45
N VAL A 23 -9.65 -5.14 -1.18
CA VAL A 23 -8.45 -5.86 -0.74
C VAL A 23 -8.83 -7.33 -0.52
N LEU A 24 -8.24 -8.22 -1.31
CA LEU A 24 -8.55 -9.66 -1.30
C LEU A 24 -7.64 -10.43 -0.33
N SER A 25 -6.36 -10.06 -0.25
CA SER A 25 -5.40 -10.64 0.70
C SER A 25 -4.30 -9.66 1.07
N VAL A 26 -3.78 -9.79 2.29
CA VAL A 26 -2.67 -9.00 2.85
C VAL A 26 -1.78 -9.95 3.63
N ASP A 27 -0.47 -9.92 3.35
CA ASP A 27 0.53 -10.73 4.04
C ASP A 27 1.81 -9.90 4.25
N PRO A 28 2.23 -9.63 5.51
CA PRO A 28 1.56 -10.00 6.76
C PRO A 28 0.26 -9.21 7.00
N PRO A 29 -0.71 -9.72 7.77
CA PRO A 29 -1.98 -9.04 8.01
C PRO A 29 -1.85 -7.72 8.77
N GLU A 30 -0.76 -7.51 9.51
CA GLU A 30 -0.44 -6.27 10.21
C GLU A 30 0.31 -5.23 9.34
N MET A 31 0.47 -5.49 8.03
CA MET A 31 1.15 -4.58 7.11
C MET A 31 0.55 -3.17 7.16
N VAL A 32 1.41 -2.17 7.13
CA VAL A 32 1.05 -0.76 7.02
C VAL A 32 1.66 -0.11 5.78
N GLY A 33 0.91 0.78 5.14
CA GLY A 33 1.41 1.65 4.08
C GLY A 33 1.74 3.03 4.62
N TYR A 34 2.91 3.57 4.26
CA TYR A 34 3.28 4.95 4.57
C TYR A 34 3.05 5.87 3.37
N THR A 35 2.50 7.04 3.63
CA THR A 35 2.45 8.16 2.69
C THR A 35 2.85 9.44 3.41
N TYR A 36 3.62 10.30 2.75
CA TYR A 36 4.03 11.59 3.32
C TYR A 36 2.89 12.61 3.37
N ALA A 37 1.84 12.39 2.57
CA ALA A 37 0.67 13.26 2.45
C ALA A 37 -0.61 12.48 2.78
N GLU A 38 -1.67 13.21 3.14
CA GLU A 38 -2.96 12.63 3.52
C GLU A 38 -3.55 11.76 2.39
N VAL A 39 -3.91 10.52 2.73
CA VAL A 39 -4.61 9.60 1.81
C VAL A 39 -6.01 10.15 1.54
N GLY A 40 -6.37 10.29 0.27
CA GLY A 40 -7.70 10.76 -0.11
C GLY A 40 -7.89 12.28 -0.12
N GLY A 41 -6.85 13.07 0.21
CA GLY A 41 -6.88 14.54 0.13
C GLY A 41 -7.16 15.08 -1.28
N PRO A 42 -7.21 16.42 -1.47
CA PRO A 42 -7.48 17.04 -2.77
C PRO A 42 -6.56 16.53 -3.87
N ALA A 43 -7.10 16.25 -5.06
CA ALA A 43 -6.37 15.63 -6.17
C ALA A 43 -5.11 16.41 -6.56
N ASP A 44 -5.18 17.74 -6.49
CA ASP A 44 -4.10 18.67 -6.85
C ASP A 44 -2.85 18.52 -5.98
N ASN A 45 -2.98 17.88 -4.81
CA ASN A 45 -1.92 17.78 -3.80
C ASN A 45 -1.52 16.33 -3.46
N ARG A 46 -2.02 15.34 -4.22
CA ARG A 46 -1.67 13.93 -4.00
C ARG A 46 -0.25 13.66 -4.51
N PRO A 47 0.53 12.80 -3.83
CA PRO A 47 1.77 12.26 -4.39
C PRO A 47 1.52 11.75 -5.81
N TYR A 48 2.40 12.14 -6.74
CA TYR A 48 2.19 11.90 -8.17
C TYR A 48 2.07 10.39 -8.49
N ARG A 49 1.24 10.09 -9.49
CA ARG A 49 0.98 8.76 -10.05
C ARG A 49 2.04 8.34 -11.07
#